data_AF-A0A9E2Y9W1-F1
#
_entry.id   AF-A0A9E2Y9W1-F1
#
_cell.length_a   1.000
_cell.length_b   1.000
_cell.length_c   1.000
_cell.angle_alpha   90.00
_cell.angle_beta   90.00
_cell.angle_gamma   90.00
#
_symmetry.space_group_name_H-M   'P 1'
#
loop_
_entity.id
_entity.type
_entity.pdbx_description
1 polymer ?
#
loop_
_entity_poly.entity_id
_entity_poly.type
_entity_poly.pdbx_seq_one_letter_code
_entity_poly.pdbx_strand_id
1 'polypeptide(L)' 'LDMARGDIPFTQSALPSIWVNEADVPAAQRIIDEMKRGGPAHAHPAPIWTCPNCGEILEGQFTTCWKCGYERPIAPAADA' A
#
# COMPACT_ATOMS: atom_id res chain seq x y z
N LEU A 1 -16.73 -26.01 8.03
CA LEU A 1 -15.60 -26.77 7.44
C LEU A 1 -14.56 -25.83 6.84
N ASP A 2 -14.96 -24.66 6.32
CA ASP A 2 -14.07 -23.70 5.64
C ASP A 2 -12.95 -23.13 6.53
N MET A 3 -13.23 -22.80 7.80
CA MET A 3 -12.20 -22.30 8.73
C MET A 3 -11.03 -23.28 8.96
N ALA A 4 -11.24 -24.59 8.78
CA ALA A 4 -10.19 -25.59 8.94
C ALA A 4 -9.24 -25.68 7.72
N ARG A 5 -9.59 -25.05 6.60
CA ARG A 5 -8.76 -24.96 5.38
C ARG A 5 -7.95 -23.67 5.28
N GLY A 6 -8.08 -22.78 6.27
CA GLY A 6 -7.43 -21.47 6.28
C GLY A 6 -8.21 -20.39 5.52
N ASP A 7 -9.44 -20.68 5.10
CA ASP A 7 -10.30 -19.67 4.49
C ASP A 7 -10.70 -18.64 5.54
N ILE A 8 -10.46 -17.37 5.25
CA ILE A 8 -10.91 -16.25 6.07
C ILE A 8 -12.34 -15.92 5.67
N PRO A 9 -13.33 -16.06 6.57
CA PRO A 9 -14.70 -15.69 6.26
C PRO A 9 -14.79 -14.21 5.90
N PHE A 10 -15.54 -13.85 4.86
CA PHE A 10 -15.83 -12.45 4.52
C PHE A 10 -16.90 -11.86 5.47
N THR A 11 -16.63 -11.90 6.77
CA THR A 11 -17.48 -11.35 7.83
C THR A 11 -16.86 -10.08 8.40
N GLN A 12 -17.67 -9.21 9.02
CA GLN A 12 -17.17 -7.99 9.66
C GLN A 12 -16.10 -8.27 10.72
N SER A 13 -16.19 -9.39 11.42
CA SER A 13 -15.23 -9.82 12.44
C SER A 13 -13.86 -10.22 11.90
N ALA A 14 -13.75 -10.47 10.59
CA ALA A 14 -12.52 -10.91 9.94
C ALA A 14 -11.87 -9.82 9.09
N LEU A 15 -12.51 -8.65 8.96
CA LEU A 15 -11.93 -7.49 8.28
C LEU A 15 -10.89 -6.81 9.19
N PRO A 16 -9.75 -6.35 8.64
CA PRO A 16 -8.84 -5.48 9.38
C PRO A 16 -9.56 -4.22 9.87
N SER A 17 -9.32 -3.84 11.12
CA SER A 17 -9.88 -2.62 11.71
C SER A 17 -8.81 -1.84 12.47
N ILE A 18 -8.95 -0.52 12.47
CA ILE A 18 -8.14 0.41 13.27
C ILE A 18 -9.11 1.14 14.19
N TRP A 19 -8.77 1.21 15.48
CA TRP A 19 -9.56 1.93 16.47
C TRP A 19 -8.88 3.24 16.84
N VAL A 20 -9.70 4.27 17.07
CA VAL A 20 -9.28 5.60 17.48
C VAL A 20 -10.06 6.00 18.72
N ASN A 21 -9.54 6.96 19.51
CA ASN A 21 -10.33 7.50 20.60
C ASN A 21 -11.54 8.28 20.05
N GLU A 22 -12.58 8.43 20.85
CA GLU A 22 -13.78 9.18 20.44
C GLU A 22 -13.45 10.62 20.03
N ALA A 23 -12.49 11.25 20.72
CA ALA A 23 -12.02 12.61 20.40
C ALA A 23 -11.37 12.72 19.00
N ASP A 24 -10.85 11.60 18.47
CA ASP A 24 -10.13 11.55 17.20
C ASP A 24 -11.05 11.20 16.01
N VAL A 25 -12.31 10.83 16.26
CA VAL A 25 -13.28 10.46 15.22
C VAL A 25 -13.41 11.53 14.12
N PRO A 26 -13.51 12.84 14.43
CA PRO A 26 -13.58 13.86 13.38
C PRO A 26 -12.33 13.92 12.50
N ALA A 27 -11.14 13.69 13.08
CA ALA A 27 -9.89 13.67 12.33
C ALA A 27 -9.80 12.43 11.43
N ALA A 28 -10.14 11.25 11.96
CA ALA A 28 -10.19 10.01 11.19
C ALA A 28 -11.17 10.10 10.01
N GLN A 29 -12.34 10.70 10.21
CA GLN A 29 -13.34 10.87 9.15
C GLN A 29 -12.81 11.75 8.01
N ARG A 30 -12.10 12.85 8.32
CA ARG A 30 -11.49 13.71 7.28
C ARG A 30 -10.50 12.95 6.42
N ILE A 31 -9.62 12.14 7.02
CA ILE A 31 -8.63 11.33 6.28
C ILE A 31 -9.33 10.34 5.35
N ILE A 32 -10.37 9.66 5.84
CA ILE A 32 -11.16 8.72 5.03
C ILE A 32 -11.82 9.43 3.85
N ASP A 33 -12.39 10.62 4.07
CA ASP A 33 -13.05 11.38 3.01
C ASP A 33 -12.06 11.92 1.97
N GLU A 34 -10.87 12.35 2.40
CA GLU A 34 -9.77 12.74 1.50
C GLU A 34 -9.31 11.57 0.63
N MET A 35 -9.14 10.38 1.23
CA MET A 35 -8.79 9.16 0.49
C MET A 35 -9.88 8.79 -0.53
N LYS A 36 -11.15 8.78 -0.14
CA LYS A 36 -12.29 8.47 -1.03
C LYS A 36 -12.42 9.42 -2.22
N ARG A 37 -11.99 10.68 -2.07
CA ARG A 37 -11.99 11.68 -3.15
C ARG A 37 -10.82 11.52 -4.13
N GLY A 38 -9.94 10.53 -3.94
CA GLY A 38 -8.75 10.36 -4.77
C GLY A 38 -7.57 11.18 -4.25
N GLY A 39 -7.39 11.27 -2.93
CA GLY A 39 -6.30 12.00 -2.27
C GLY A 39 -4.90 11.62 -2.77
N PRO A 40 -3.83 12.29 -2.30
CA PRO A 40 -2.49 12.28 -2.90
C PRO A 40 -1.86 10.90 -3.13
N ALA A 41 -2.29 9.86 -2.39
CA ALA A 41 -1.91 8.46 -2.64
C ALA A 41 -2.33 7.93 -4.04
N HIS A 42 -3.36 8.52 -4.65
CA HIS A 42 -3.82 8.24 -6.00
C HIS A 42 -3.24 9.20 -7.04
N ALA A 43 -2.65 10.32 -6.62
CA ALA A 43 -2.28 11.42 -7.52
C ALA A 43 -0.99 11.13 -8.30
N HIS A 44 -0.05 10.37 -7.73
CA HIS A 44 1.22 10.07 -8.39
C HIS A 44 1.73 8.67 -8.01
N PRO A 45 1.37 7.59 -8.74
CA PRO A 45 2.15 6.37 -8.64
C PRO A 45 3.59 6.73 -9.00
N ALA A 46 4.52 6.43 -8.10
CA ALA A 46 5.94 6.56 -8.42
C ALA A 46 6.23 5.83 -9.74
N PRO A 47 7.22 6.28 -10.51
CA PRO A 47 7.49 5.70 -11.82
C PRO A 47 7.80 4.21 -11.69
N ILE A 48 7.33 3.44 -12.68
CA ILE A 48 7.70 2.04 -12.85
C ILE A 48 9.23 1.90 -12.89
N TRP A 49 9.74 0.77 -12.44
CA TRP A 49 11.18 0.49 -12.47
C TRP A 49 11.44 -0.96 -12.81
N THR A 50 12.56 -1.21 -13.49
CA THR A 50 13.02 -2.56 -13.79
C THR A 50 14.06 -2.99 -12.76
N CYS A 51 13.86 -4.14 -12.13
CA CYS A 51 14.82 -4.69 -11.18
C CYS A 51 16.15 -5.00 -11.90
N PRO A 52 17.27 -4.38 -11.49
CA PRO A 52 18.55 -4.59 -12.16
C PRO A 52 19.14 -5.99 -11.91
N ASN A 53 18.66 -6.71 -10.89
CA ASN A 53 19.13 -8.05 -10.56
C ASN A 53 18.44 -9.15 -11.38
N CYS A 54 17.12 -9.05 -11.60
CA CYS A 54 16.34 -10.14 -12.21
C CYS A 54 15.47 -9.74 -13.40
N GLY A 55 15.46 -8.46 -13.78
CA GLY A 55 14.74 -7.93 -14.95
C GLY A 55 13.23 -7.73 -14.77
N GLU A 56 12.69 -7.96 -13.57
CA GLU A 56 11.26 -7.78 -13.29
C GLU A 56 10.83 -6.32 -13.44
N ILE A 57 9.63 -6.05 -13.98
CA ILE A 57 9.07 -4.70 -14.08
C ILE A 57 8.13 -4.47 -12.90
N LEU A 58 8.40 -3.46 -12.09
CA LEU A 58 7.67 -3.15 -10.87
C LEU A 58 7.00 -1.79 -10.96
N GLU A 59 5.81 -1.69 -10.37
CA GLU A 59 5.17 -0.40 -10.11
C GLU A 59 5.94 0.38 -9.04
N GLY A 60 5.86 1.71 -9.06
CA GLY A 60 6.76 2.53 -8.25
C GLY A 60 6.49 2.52 -6.74
N GLN A 61 5.35 2.02 -6.28
CA GLN A 61 5.08 1.84 -4.85
C GLN A 61 5.99 0.79 -4.20
N PHE A 62 6.59 -0.09 -5.00
CA PHE A 62 7.49 -1.12 -4.48
C PHE A 62 8.89 -0.57 -4.23
N THR A 63 9.36 -0.69 -2.99
CA THR A 63 10.74 -0.41 -2.57
C THR A 63 11.66 -1.62 -2.68
N THR A 64 11.11 -2.81 -2.91
CA THR A 64 11.85 -4.08 -3.02
C THR A 64 11.27 -4.93 -4.14
N CYS A 65 12.13 -5.62 -4.88
CA CYS A 65 11.69 -6.53 -5.93
C CYS A 65 10.92 -7.72 -5.35
N TRP A 66 9.64 -7.85 -5.65
CA TRP A 66 8.81 -8.95 -5.16
C TRP A 66 9.29 -10.33 -5.66
N LYS A 67 10.02 -10.38 -6.78
CA LYS A 67 10.54 -11.62 -7.37
C LYS A 67 11.87 -12.07 -6.76
N CYS A 68 12.80 -11.16 -6.45
CA CYS A 68 14.15 -11.54 -6.03
C CYS A 68 14.66 -10.88 -4.74
N GLY A 69 13.86 -10.02 -4.11
CA GLY A 69 14.23 -9.32 -2.87
C GLY A 69 15.21 -8.17 -3.02
N TYR A 70 15.63 -7.83 -4.25
CA TYR A 70 16.56 -6.72 -4.48
C TYR A 70 15.91 -5.37 -4.14
N GLU A 71 16.54 -4.58 -3.28
CA GLU A 71 16.07 -3.25 -2.90
C GLU A 71 16.14 -2.28 -4.09
N ARG A 72 15.08 -1.48 -4.28
CA ARG A 72 15.04 -0.49 -5.35
C ARG A 72 16.21 0.47 -5.17
N PRO A 73 17.08 0.65 -6.17
CA PRO A 73 18.08 1.69 -6.12
C PRO A 73 17.35 3.02 -6.01
N ILE A 74 17.56 3.75 -4.91
CA ILE A 74 17.15 5.13 -4.81
C ILE A 74 18.11 5.86 -5.74
N ALA A 75 17.68 6.15 -6.97
CA ALA A 75 18.45 7.05 -7.82
C ALA A 75 18.59 8.37 -7.02
N PRO A 76 19.79 8.97 -6.91
CA PRO A 76 19.88 10.33 -6.41
C PRO A 76 18.92 11.18 -7.24
N ALA A 77 18.15 12.05 -6.57
CA ALA A 77 17.23 12.97 -7.24
C ALA A 77 18.01 13.65 -8.37
N ALA A 78 17.66 13.35 -9.62
CA ALA A 78 18.26 14.03 -10.75
C ALA A 78 18.02 15.53 -10.55
N ASP A 79 19.12 16.27 -10.53
CA ASP A 79 19.17 17.69 -10.23
C ASP A 79 18.16 18.47 -11.10
N ALA A 80 17.59 19.52 -10.49
CA ALA A 80 16.61 20.44 -11.05
C ALA A 80 17.07 21.15 -12.34
#